data_AF-A0A929UWK5-F1
#
_entry.id   AF-A0A929UWK5-F1
#
_cell.length_a   1.000
_cell.length_b   1.000
_cell.length_c   1.000
_cell.angle_alpha   90.00
_cell.angle_beta   90.00
_cell.angle_gamma   90.00
#
_symmetry.space_group_name_H-M   'P 1'
#
loop_
_entity.id
_entity.type
_entity.pdbx_description
1 polymer ?
#
loop_
_entity_poly.entity_id
_entity_poly.type
_entity_poly.pdbx_seq_one_letter_code
_entity_poly.pdbx_strand_id
1 'polypeptide(L)' 'MYAGTTIRDGSGRFIGVHQKIDRVARRNIEPILPDWCDFPDIKNILHFEGKNGPDGVKRKSPAVDEPWHFINPDDPNDT' A
#
# COMPACT_ATOMS: atom_id res chain seq x y z
N MET A 1 -9.96 6.03 -9.36
CA MET A 1 -10.35 6.95 -8.26
C MET A 1 -9.16 7.84 -7.93
N TYR A 2 -9.34 9.15 -7.68
CA TYR A 2 -8.22 10.06 -7.33
C TYR A 2 -8.00 10.07 -5.81
N ALA A 3 -6.93 9.44 -5.34
CA ALA A 3 -6.55 9.39 -3.92
C ALA A 3 -5.44 10.39 -3.53
N GLY A 4 -5.27 11.49 -4.28
CA GLY A 4 -4.29 12.50 -3.92
C GLY A 4 -4.46 13.82 -4.67
N THR A 5 -4.46 14.93 -3.95
CA THR A 5 -4.38 16.27 -4.52
C THR A 5 -2.94 16.53 -5.00
N THR A 6 -2.75 16.68 -6.30
CA THR A 6 -1.47 17.01 -6.97
C THR A 6 -1.12 18.50 -6.82
N ILE A 7 -1.05 19.00 -5.58
CA ILE A 7 -0.75 20.43 -5.34
C ILE A 7 0.72 20.66 -4.98
N ARG A 8 1.50 19.65 -4.58
CA ARG A 8 2.94 19.77 -4.31
C ARG A 8 3.61 18.39 -4.17
N ASP A 9 4.91 18.31 -4.44
CA ASP A 9 5.74 17.09 -4.28
C ASP A 9 5.75 16.50 -2.84
N GLY A 10 5.15 17.20 -1.87
CA GLY A 10 4.98 16.76 -0.48
C GLY A 10 3.52 16.46 -0.07
N SER A 11 2.53 16.56 -0.96
CA SER A 11 1.11 16.36 -0.59
C SER A 11 0.73 14.89 -0.33
N GLY A 12 1.53 13.92 -0.79
CA GLY A 12 1.38 12.50 -0.44
C GLY A 12 1.82 12.14 0.99
N ARG A 13 2.25 13.14 1.78
CA ARG A 13 2.70 12.97 3.17
C ARG A 13 1.61 13.23 4.21
N PHE A 14 0.37 13.49 3.78
CA PHE A 14 -0.80 13.31 4.63
C PHE A 14 -0.90 11.81 4.92
N ILE A 15 -1.05 11.45 6.19
CA ILE A 15 -1.09 10.07 6.67
C ILE A 15 -2.22 9.34 5.95
N GLY A 16 -1.92 8.64 4.85
CA GLY A 16 -2.91 7.88 4.10
C GLY A 16 -3.34 6.67 4.92
N VAL A 17 -4.55 6.22 4.64
CA VAL A 17 -5.17 5.08 5.33
C VAL A 17 -4.30 3.84 5.20
N HIS A 18 -3.69 3.63 4.03
CA HIS A 18 -2.73 2.55 3.77
C HIS A 18 -1.52 2.61 4.73
N GLN A 19 -0.83 3.76 4.82
CA GLN A 19 0.29 3.93 5.77
C GLN A 19 -0.13 3.69 7.24
N LYS A 20 -1.39 3.94 7.61
CA LYS A 20 -1.90 3.68 8.96
C LYS A 20 -2.12 2.19 9.18
N ILE A 21 -2.69 1.50 8.21
CA ILE A 21 -2.89 0.04 8.23
C ILE A 21 -1.53 -0.65 8.36
N ASP A 22 -0.54 -0.26 7.56
CA ASP A 22 0.81 -0.84 7.59
C ASP A 22 1.46 -0.70 8.98
N ARG A 23 1.35 0.48 9.60
CA ARG A 23 1.87 0.72 10.95
C ARG A 23 1.21 -0.17 12.00
N VAL A 24 -0.11 -0.33 11.92
CA VAL A 24 -0.88 -1.14 12.87
C VAL A 24 -0.56 -2.62 12.66
N ALA A 25 -0.56 -3.09 11.42
CA ALA A 25 -0.23 -4.47 11.08
C ALA A 25 1.20 -4.83 11.54
N ARG A 26 2.19 -3.98 11.21
CA ARG A 26 3.59 -4.23 11.58
C ARG A 26 3.81 -4.28 13.10
N ARG A 27 3.07 -3.49 13.86
CA ARG A 27 3.11 -3.54 15.35
C ARG A 27 2.52 -4.83 15.90
N ASN A 28 1.44 -5.33 15.30
CA ASN A 28 0.77 -6.54 15.78
C ASN A 28 1.48 -7.82 15.35
N ILE A 29 2.17 -7.83 14.21
CA ILE A 29 2.94 -9.00 13.77
C ILE A 29 4.28 -9.13 14.52
N GLU A 30 4.89 -8.01 14.94
CA GLU A 30 6.17 -7.99 15.64
C GLU A 30 6.34 -9.06 16.75
N PRO A 31 5.42 -9.18 17.72
CA PRO A 31 5.57 -10.14 18.81
C PRO A 31 5.37 -11.62 18.39
N ILE A 32 4.86 -11.88 17.19
CA ILE A 32 4.62 -13.24 16.69
C ILE A 32 5.60 -13.66 15.59
N LEU A 33 6.52 -12.78 15.19
CA LEU A 33 7.55 -13.11 14.22
C LEU A 33 8.56 -14.08 14.85
N PRO A 34 8.90 -15.19 14.18
CA PRO A 34 9.99 -16.04 14.62
C PRO A 34 11.33 -15.29 14.60
N ASP A 35 12.24 -15.62 15.51
CA ASP A 35 13.56 -14.95 15.62
C ASP A 35 14.40 -15.02 14.33
N TRP A 36 14.16 -16.04 13.50
CA TRP A 36 14.86 -16.24 12.22
C TRP A 36 14.24 -15.43 11.06
N CYS A 37 13.08 -14.79 11.27
CA CYS A 37 12.36 -14.08 10.23
C CYS A 37 12.88 -12.64 10.08
N ASP A 38 13.58 -12.38 8.97
CA ASP A 38 13.95 -11.02 8.57
C ASP A 38 12.76 -10.32 7.91
N PHE A 39 11.81 -9.88 8.74
CA PHE A 39 10.62 -9.18 8.27
C PHE A 39 10.87 -7.67 8.20
N PRO A 40 10.49 -6.98 7.10
CA PRO A 40 10.74 -5.55 6.93
C PRO A 40 10.28 -4.70 8.12
N ASP A 41 11.09 -3.70 8.46
CA ASP A 41 10.68 -2.68 9.43
C ASP A 41 9.64 -1.72 8.81
N ILE A 42 9.01 -0.92 9.67
CA ILE A 42 7.99 0.02 9.21
C ILE A 42 8.54 1.10 8.26
N LYS A 43 9.83 1.43 8.33
CA LYS A 43 10.42 2.45 7.45
C LYS A 43 10.55 1.89 6.04
N ASN A 44 10.98 0.64 5.91
CA ASN A 44 11.11 -0.07 4.65
C ASN A 44 9.74 -0.29 3.99
N ILE A 45 8.73 -0.69 4.78
CA ILE A 45 7.35 -0.86 4.30
C ILE A 45 6.80 0.45 3.74
N LEU A 46 6.88 1.54 4.51
CA LEU A 46 6.37 2.86 4.08
C LEU A 46 7.17 3.46 2.91
N HIS A 47 8.48 3.17 2.83
CA HIS A 47 9.30 3.58 1.70
C HIS A 47 8.86 2.89 0.40
N PHE A 48 8.57 1.59 0.50
CA PHE A 48 8.04 0.81 -0.62
C PHE A 48 6.68 1.37 -1.05
N GLU A 49 5.70 1.43 -0.14
CA GLU A 49 4.32 1.86 -0.40
C GLU A 49 4.24 3.19 -1.18
N GLY A 50 4.97 4.22 -0.74
CA GLY A 50 4.81 5.57 -1.31
C GLY A 50 5.33 5.72 -2.74
N LYS A 51 6.53 5.22 -3.04
CA LYS A 51 7.22 5.48 -4.33
C LYS A 51 7.23 4.27 -5.27
N ASN A 52 7.28 3.07 -4.71
CA ASN A 52 7.47 1.82 -5.45
C ASN A 52 6.27 0.86 -5.28
N GLY A 53 5.24 1.28 -4.54
CA GLY A 53 4.08 0.48 -4.22
C GLY A 53 3.02 0.52 -5.33
N PRO A 54 1.95 -0.27 -5.17
CA PRO A 54 0.88 -0.38 -6.16
C PRO A 54 0.19 0.97 -6.45
N ASP A 55 0.23 1.90 -5.50
CA ASP A 55 -0.35 3.24 -5.63
C ASP A 55 0.63 4.28 -6.20
N GLY A 56 1.92 3.94 -6.27
CA GLY A 56 2.99 4.83 -6.73
C GLY A 56 3.17 4.93 -8.24
N VAL A 57 2.55 4.03 -9.02
CA VAL A 57 2.66 4.01 -10.49
C VAL A 57 1.99 5.26 -11.09
N LYS A 58 2.82 6.17 -11.61
CA LYS A 58 2.42 7.50 -12.08
C LYS A 58 1.69 7.53 -13.44
N ARG A 59 1.71 6.43 -14.19
CA ARG A 59 1.01 6.29 -15.48
C ARG A 59 0.10 5.08 -15.39
N LYS A 60 -1.18 5.32 -15.13
CA LYS A 60 -2.23 4.31 -15.12
C LYS A 60 -3.27 4.70 -16.17
N SER A 61 -3.52 3.82 -17.13
CA SER A 61 -4.79 3.83 -17.86
C SER A 61 -5.80 3.14 -16.93
N PRO A 62 -6.94 3.76 -16.60
CA PRO A 62 -7.93 3.16 -15.70
C PRO A 62 -8.31 1.75 -16.16
N ALA A 63 -8.26 0.78 -15.25
CA ALA A 63 -8.60 -0.63 -15.49
C ALA A 63 -7.75 -1.39 -16.54
N VAL A 64 -6.56 -0.87 -16.91
CA VAL A 64 -5.63 -1.60 -17.82
C VAL A 64 -4.34 -1.97 -17.09
N ASP A 65 -3.69 -0.99 -16.48
CA ASP A 65 -2.37 -1.16 -15.84
C ASP A 65 -2.40 -0.85 -14.33
N GLU A 66 -3.61 -0.71 -13.76
CA GLU A 66 -3.75 -0.49 -12.32
C GLU A 66 -3.60 -1.83 -11.58
N PRO A 67 -2.82 -1.87 -10.50
CA PRO A 67 -2.88 -2.97 -9.55
C PRO A 67 -4.31 -3.17 -9.05
N TRP A 68 -4.64 -4.36 -8.58
CA TRP A 68 -6.01 -4.61 -8.16
C TRP A 68 -6.33 -3.94 -6.84
N HIS A 69 -7.40 -3.14 -6.88
CA HIS A 69 -7.96 -2.44 -5.73
C HIS A 69 -9.37 -2.91 -5.38
N PHE A 70 -9.97 -3.76 -6.22
CA PHE A 70 -11.32 -4.27 -6.06
C PHE A 70 -11.32 -5.77 -6.34
N ILE A 71 -12.25 -6.45 -5.68
CA ILE A 71 -12.60 -7.84 -5.91
C ILE A 71 -14.12 -7.95 -5.75
N ASN A 72 -14.76 -8.67 -6.64
CA ASN A 72 -16.15 -9.07 -6.55
C ASN A 72 -16.25 -10.39 -5.77
N PRO A 73 -16.71 -10.37 -4.50
CA PRO A 73 -16.79 -11.59 -3.70
C PRO A 73 -17.82 -12.60 -4.22
N ASP A 74 -18.74 -12.16 -5.09
CA ASP A 74 -19.78 -13.02 -5.68
C ASP A 74 -19.36 -13.67 -7.01
N ASP A 75 -18.20 -13.29 -7.58
CA ASP A 75 -17.63 -13.92 -8.76
C ASP A 75 -16.36 -14.72 -8.39
N PRO A 76 -16.43 -16.07 -8.37
CA PRO A 76 -15.28 -16.91 -8.05
C PRO A 76 -14.08 -16.77 -9.02
N ASN A 77 -14.27 -16.10 -10.16
CA ASN A 77 -13.24 -15.91 -11.19
C ASN A 77 -12.68 -14.48 -11.21
N ASP A 78 -13.12 -13.59 -10.31
CA ASP A 78 -12.50 -12.27 -10.13
C ASP A 78 -11.24 -12.43 -9.28
N THR A 79 -10.16 -12.88 -9.95
CA THR A 79 -8.94 -13.42 -9.34
C THR A 79 -7.70 -13.15 -10.14
#